data_AF-A0A8S3WKB5-F1
#
_entry.id   AF-A0A8S3WKB5-F1
#
_cell.length_a   1.000
_cell.length_b   1.000
_cell.length_c   1.000
_cell.angle_alpha   90.00
_cell.angle_beta   90.00
_cell.angle_gamma   90.00
#
_symmetry.space_group_name_H-M   'P 1'
#
loop_
_entity.id
_entity.type
_entity.pdbx_description
1 polymer ?
#
loop_
_entity_poly.entity_id
_entity_poly.type
_entity_poly.pdbx_seq_one_letter_code
_entity_poly.pdbx_strand_id
1 'polypeptide(L)'
;MYKLNLKSKNKQMKTLSENIKIACFIAKAVISAKEKQSSLTKNFVETVQNESAKVLKQNESYQKVIEELTKENTIMHNKIDNLHNWIQLGYEKVRNICNEPLEDLNLFTKFKKIIIYCGQYYADYQNENQKCKQLEQKIRFYQNKLKILESNLKIVTDELKNIRYQNMKLKRQKKYKEQICFLSNIPITYSQSPIQEKLYNTTSQKNIQTIHESRKESKYKQFDLSSHFLLVKNLLIDQESMLENLNQLSKDLNYFEL
;
A
#
# COMPACT_ATOMS: atom_id res chain seq x y z
N MET A 1 82.48 78.97 -72.43
CA MET A 1 82.67 77.79 -71.55
C MET A 1 81.73 77.74 -70.34
N TYR A 2 81.56 78.81 -69.55
CA TYR A 2 80.75 78.81 -68.31
C TYR A 2 79.25 78.43 -68.47
N LYS A 3 78.59 78.84 -69.56
CA LYS A 3 77.15 78.55 -69.82
C LYS A 3 76.82 77.05 -70.00
N LEU A 4 77.73 76.28 -70.60
CA LEU A 4 77.54 74.83 -70.83
C LEU A 4 77.64 74.04 -69.52
N ASN A 5 78.54 74.46 -68.63
CA ASN A 5 78.75 73.83 -67.33
C ASN A 5 77.55 74.06 -66.37
N LEU A 6 76.96 75.25 -66.42
CA LEU A 6 75.74 75.58 -65.65
C LEU A 6 74.52 74.76 -66.10
N LYS A 7 74.35 74.56 -67.42
CA LYS A 7 73.28 73.70 -67.99
C LYS A 7 73.41 72.25 -67.53
N SER A 8 74.64 71.71 -67.51
CA SER A 8 74.92 70.35 -67.03
C SER A 8 74.56 70.19 -65.55
N LYS A 9 75.02 71.11 -64.69
CA LYS A 9 74.67 71.09 -63.26
C LYS A 9 73.17 71.24 -63.00
N ASN A 10 72.47 72.08 -63.74
CA ASN A 10 71.01 72.19 -63.63
C ASN A 10 70.29 70.89 -64.04
N LYS A 11 70.81 70.16 -65.04
CA LYS A 11 70.27 68.85 -65.42
C LYS A 11 70.49 67.82 -64.31
N GLN A 12 71.71 67.76 -63.74
CA GLN A 12 72.02 66.89 -62.61
C GLN A 12 71.16 67.21 -61.37
N MET A 13 70.95 68.49 -61.06
CA MET A 13 70.10 68.92 -59.94
C MET A 13 68.64 68.50 -60.14
N LYS A 14 68.11 68.57 -61.37
CA LYS A 14 66.77 68.08 -61.70
C LYS A 14 66.66 66.57 -61.50
N THR A 15 67.62 65.80 -62.01
CA THR A 15 67.64 64.34 -61.83
C THR A 15 67.76 63.94 -60.37
N LEU A 16 68.59 64.67 -59.59
CA LEU A 16 68.69 64.46 -58.15
C LEU A 16 67.38 64.76 -57.43
N SER A 17 66.70 65.85 -57.80
CA SER A 17 65.38 66.19 -57.25
C SER A 17 64.33 65.11 -57.53
N GLU A 18 64.30 64.57 -58.76
CA GLU A 18 63.42 63.46 -59.14
C GLU A 18 63.74 62.18 -58.37
N ASN A 19 65.02 61.83 -58.24
CA ASN A 19 65.46 60.67 -57.46
C ASN A 19 65.08 60.78 -55.97
N ILE A 20 65.20 61.97 -55.37
CA ILE A 20 64.76 62.22 -53.99
C ILE A 20 63.25 62.07 -53.86
N LYS A 21 62.46 62.56 -54.83
CA LYS A 21 61.00 62.39 -54.84
C LYS A 21 60.62 60.91 -54.92
N ILE A 22 61.28 60.14 -55.79
CA ILE A 22 61.06 58.71 -55.94
C ILE A 22 61.44 57.97 -54.66
N ALA A 23 62.61 58.26 -54.09
CA ALA A 23 63.06 57.66 -52.83
C ALA A 23 62.10 57.96 -51.68
N CYS A 24 61.61 59.20 -51.55
CA CYS A 24 60.58 59.57 -50.57
C CYS A 24 59.26 58.83 -50.80
N PHE A 25 58.83 58.67 -52.05
CA PHE A 25 57.62 57.91 -52.37
C PHE A 25 57.76 56.43 -52.00
N ILE A 26 58.88 55.80 -52.37
CA ILE A 26 59.18 54.41 -52.03
C ILE A 26 59.24 54.24 -50.51
N ALA A 27 59.93 55.14 -49.80
CA ALA A 27 60.01 55.08 -48.34
C ALA A 27 58.62 55.16 -47.69
N LYS A 28 57.76 56.08 -48.13
CA LYS A 28 56.36 56.18 -47.66
C LYS A 28 55.55 54.91 -47.97
N ALA A 29 55.68 54.36 -49.16
CA ALA A 29 54.99 53.14 -49.56
C ALA A 29 55.45 51.93 -48.72
N VAL A 30 56.76 51.81 -48.46
CA VAL A 30 57.33 50.75 -47.62
C VAL A 30 56.89 50.88 -46.16
N ILE A 31 56.91 52.10 -45.61
CA ILE A 31 56.43 52.36 -44.23
C ILE A 31 54.94 52.00 -44.13
N SER A 32 54.11 52.47 -45.07
CA SER A 32 52.68 52.16 -45.09
C SER A 32 52.39 50.65 -45.25
N ALA A 33 53.13 49.96 -46.12
CA ALA A 33 53.01 48.52 -46.29
C ALA A 33 53.41 47.76 -45.01
N LYS A 34 54.50 48.19 -44.35
CA LYS A 34 54.96 47.61 -43.09
C LYS A 34 53.96 47.83 -41.95
N GLU A 35 53.39 49.03 -41.84
CA GLU A 35 52.35 49.33 -40.86
C GLU A 35 51.10 48.47 -41.07
N LYS A 36 50.67 48.31 -42.33
CA LYS A 36 49.53 47.44 -42.70
C LYS A 36 49.81 45.96 -42.40
N GLN A 37 51.03 45.49 -42.67
CA GLN A 37 51.42 44.10 -42.38
C GLN A 37 51.55 43.85 -40.87
N SER A 38 52.05 44.84 -40.13
CA SER A 38 52.15 44.80 -38.66
C SER A 38 50.75 44.72 -38.03
N SER A 39 49.80 45.54 -38.47
CA SER A 39 48.43 45.51 -37.97
C SER A 39 47.69 44.21 -38.32
N LEU A 40 47.87 43.68 -39.53
CA LEU A 40 47.36 42.37 -39.93
C LEU A 40 47.91 41.25 -39.05
N THR A 41 49.23 41.23 -38.83
CA THR A 41 49.87 40.22 -37.98
C THR A 41 49.35 40.30 -36.54
N LYS A 42 49.20 41.53 -36.00
CA LYS A 42 48.66 41.74 -34.66
C LYS A 42 47.23 41.21 -34.53
N ASN A 43 46.36 41.54 -35.48
CA ASN A 43 44.98 41.06 -35.49
C ASN A 43 44.92 39.52 -35.60
N PHE A 44 45.79 38.92 -36.40
CA PHE A 44 45.87 37.47 -36.52
C PHE A 44 46.29 36.82 -35.20
N VAL A 45 47.32 37.35 -34.53
CA VAL A 45 47.77 36.86 -33.22
C VAL A 45 46.65 36.97 -32.18
N GLU A 46 45.96 38.11 -32.11
CA GLU A 46 44.82 38.29 -31.19
C GLU A 46 43.68 37.30 -31.49
N THR A 47 43.39 37.04 -32.77
CA THR A 47 42.36 36.07 -33.16
C THR A 47 42.73 34.66 -32.72
N VAL A 48 43.97 34.23 -33.00
CA VAL A 48 44.47 32.90 -32.61
C VAL A 48 44.50 32.74 -31.08
N GLN A 49 44.89 33.78 -30.34
CA GLN A 49 44.86 33.76 -28.88
C GLN A 49 43.43 33.60 -28.34
N ASN A 50 42.47 34.32 -28.92
CA ASN A 50 41.07 34.22 -28.54
C ASN A 50 40.47 32.84 -28.86
N GLU A 51 40.77 32.28 -30.03
CA GLU A 51 40.33 30.93 -30.41
C GLU A 51 40.96 29.86 -29.51
N SER A 52 42.25 29.96 -29.24
CA SER A 52 42.94 29.06 -28.31
C SER A 52 42.32 29.09 -26.91
N ALA A 53 42.01 30.27 -26.38
CA ALA A 53 41.34 30.41 -25.09
C ALA A 53 39.92 29.79 -25.09
N LYS A 54 39.19 29.88 -26.21
CA LYS A 54 37.87 29.21 -26.35
C LYS A 54 38.02 27.69 -26.35
N VAL A 55 38.98 27.15 -27.09
CA VAL A 55 39.25 25.71 -27.16
C VAL A 55 39.65 25.17 -25.79
N LEU A 56 40.50 25.88 -25.05
CA LEU A 56 40.88 25.49 -23.68
C LEU A 56 39.66 25.41 -22.75
N LYS A 57 38.78 26.42 -22.77
CA LYS A 57 37.54 26.39 -21.97
C LYS A 57 36.61 25.24 -22.37
N GLN A 58 36.47 24.97 -23.65
CA GLN A 58 35.69 23.84 -24.13
C GLN A 58 36.29 22.51 -23.66
N ASN A 59 37.62 22.38 -23.73
CA ASN A 59 38.31 21.18 -23.28
C ASN A 59 38.13 20.92 -21.78
N GLU A 60 38.22 21.96 -20.95
CA GLU A 60 37.92 21.87 -19.51
C GLU A 60 36.46 21.42 -19.26
N SER A 61 35.51 21.93 -20.05
CA SER A 61 34.10 21.53 -19.94
C SER A 61 33.88 20.07 -20.32
N TYR A 62 34.51 19.61 -21.41
CA TYR A 62 34.41 18.21 -21.84
C TYR A 62 35.08 17.27 -20.84
N GLN A 63 36.21 17.67 -20.25
CA GLN A 63 36.88 16.88 -19.23
C GLN A 63 35.98 16.65 -18.01
N LYS A 64 35.26 17.68 -17.54
CA LYS A 64 34.27 17.52 -16.47
C LYS A 64 33.15 16.55 -16.85
N VAL A 65 32.62 16.66 -18.06
CA VAL A 65 31.57 15.75 -18.55
C VAL A 65 32.08 14.31 -18.61
N ILE A 66 33.32 14.09 -19.07
CA ILE A 66 33.94 12.76 -19.10
C ILE A 66 34.10 12.21 -17.67
N GLU A 67 34.54 13.03 -16.72
CA GLU A 67 34.65 12.64 -15.31
C GLU A 67 33.29 12.29 -14.69
N GLU A 68 32.23 13.02 -15.02
CA GLU A 68 30.87 12.72 -14.57
C GLU A 68 30.36 11.41 -15.18
N LEU A 69 30.50 11.22 -16.49
CA LEU A 69 30.07 10.01 -17.19
C LEU A 69 30.84 8.77 -16.73
N THR A 70 32.13 8.90 -16.45
CA THR A 70 32.93 7.78 -15.92
C THR A 70 32.49 7.38 -14.52
N LYS A 71 32.19 8.35 -13.64
CA LYS A 71 31.57 8.08 -12.34
C LYS A 71 30.22 7.39 -12.48
N GLU A 72 29.34 7.90 -13.35
CA GLU A 72 28.03 7.28 -13.57
C GLU A 72 28.15 5.85 -14.10
N ASN A 73 29.06 5.62 -15.04
CA ASN A 73 29.31 4.30 -15.61
C ASN A 73 29.80 3.30 -14.56
N THR A 74 30.72 3.71 -13.67
CA THR A 74 31.15 2.85 -12.54
C THR A 74 30.02 2.54 -11.56
N ILE A 75 29.16 3.52 -11.25
CA ILE A 75 27.98 3.30 -10.42
C ILE A 75 27.03 2.28 -11.07
N MET A 76 26.82 2.38 -12.39
CA MET A 76 25.96 1.43 -13.10
C MET A 76 26.55 0.02 -13.13
N HIS A 77 27.86 -0.13 -13.36
CA HIS A 77 28.51 -1.44 -13.27
C HIS A 77 28.32 -2.07 -11.88
N ASN A 78 28.54 -1.30 -10.81
CA ASN A 78 28.31 -1.78 -9.44
C ASN A 78 26.86 -2.20 -9.21
N LYS A 79 25.87 -1.47 -9.76
CA LYS A 79 24.45 -1.84 -9.67
C LYS A 79 24.16 -3.16 -10.40
N ILE A 80 24.74 -3.34 -11.59
CA ILE A 80 24.58 -4.57 -12.38
C ILE A 80 25.17 -5.76 -11.61
N ASP A 81 26.38 -5.63 -11.07
CA ASP A 81 27.04 -6.69 -10.30
C ASP A 81 26.25 -7.04 -9.04
N ASN A 82 25.72 -6.04 -8.34
CA ASN A 82 24.84 -6.26 -7.19
C ASN A 82 23.56 -7.02 -7.57
N LEU A 83 22.94 -6.69 -8.70
CA LEU A 83 21.77 -7.41 -9.21
C LEU A 83 22.11 -8.86 -9.58
N HIS A 84 23.24 -9.09 -10.23
CA HIS A 84 23.73 -10.43 -10.55
C HIS A 84 23.91 -11.28 -9.29
N ASN A 85 24.59 -10.71 -8.28
CA ASN A 85 24.79 -11.37 -6.99
C ASN A 85 23.45 -11.65 -6.28
N TRP A 86 22.53 -10.69 -6.30
CA TRP A 86 21.22 -10.85 -5.68
C TRP A 86 20.41 -11.98 -6.33
N ILE A 87 20.39 -12.05 -7.66
CA ILE A 87 19.73 -13.13 -8.41
C ILE A 87 20.39 -14.47 -8.08
N GLN A 88 21.71 -14.54 -8.02
CA GLN A 88 22.43 -15.77 -7.69
C GLN A 88 22.08 -16.28 -6.29
N LEU A 89 22.12 -15.40 -5.28
CA LEU A 89 21.72 -15.72 -3.92
C LEU A 89 20.25 -16.13 -3.81
N GLY A 90 19.36 -15.44 -4.53
CA GLY A 90 17.95 -15.77 -4.59
C GLY A 90 17.70 -17.15 -5.18
N TYR A 91 18.41 -17.49 -6.26
CA TYR A 91 18.32 -18.80 -6.91
C TYR A 91 18.83 -19.91 -6.00
N GLU A 92 19.95 -19.71 -5.31
CA GLU A 92 20.48 -20.68 -4.34
C GLU A 92 19.49 -20.96 -3.20
N LYS A 93 18.83 -19.92 -2.69
CA LYS A 93 17.78 -20.08 -1.67
C LYS A 93 16.60 -20.89 -2.19
N VAL A 94 16.09 -20.54 -3.37
CA VAL A 94 14.96 -21.25 -4.00
C VAL A 94 15.33 -22.72 -4.22
N ARG A 95 16.51 -22.98 -4.79
CA ARG A 95 17.02 -24.34 -5.01
C ARG A 95 17.09 -25.13 -3.70
N ASN A 96 17.60 -24.53 -2.63
CA ASN A 96 17.71 -25.18 -1.32
C ASN A 96 16.34 -25.50 -0.70
N ILE A 97 15.33 -24.65 -0.92
CA ILE A 97 13.95 -24.93 -0.47
C ILE A 97 13.35 -26.10 -1.25
N CYS A 98 13.61 -26.15 -2.55
CA CYS A 98 13.06 -27.17 -3.45
C CYS A 98 13.88 -28.48 -3.48
N ASN A 99 15.04 -28.53 -2.81
CA ASN A 99 16.01 -29.63 -2.88
C ASN A 99 16.40 -30.01 -4.33
N GLU A 100 16.53 -29.02 -5.21
CA GLU A 100 16.92 -29.24 -6.61
C GLU A 100 18.46 -29.40 -6.74
N PRO A 101 18.94 -30.20 -7.72
CA PRO A 101 20.36 -30.30 -8.02
C PRO A 101 20.93 -28.97 -8.56
N LEU A 102 22.25 -28.79 -8.42
CA LEU A 102 22.94 -27.59 -8.89
C LEU A 102 23.04 -27.61 -10.42
N GLU A 103 22.27 -26.76 -11.08
CA GLU A 103 22.30 -26.58 -12.54
C GLU A 103 23.06 -25.31 -12.91
N ASP A 104 23.93 -25.40 -13.91
CA ASP A 104 24.64 -24.23 -14.44
C ASP A 104 23.75 -23.49 -15.45
N LEU A 105 22.84 -22.68 -14.91
CA LEU A 105 21.88 -21.90 -15.68
C LEU A 105 22.35 -20.47 -15.90
N ASN A 106 21.97 -19.90 -17.04
CA ASN A 106 22.15 -18.47 -17.28
C ASN A 106 21.37 -17.64 -16.23
N LEU A 107 21.82 -16.40 -16.01
CA LEU A 107 21.26 -15.52 -14.98
C LEU A 107 19.77 -15.20 -15.19
N PHE A 108 19.36 -15.01 -16.44
CA PHE A 108 17.97 -14.70 -16.77
C PHE A 108 17.03 -15.87 -16.43
N THR A 109 17.46 -17.10 -16.69
CA THR A 109 16.73 -18.32 -16.34
C THR A 109 16.68 -18.52 -14.83
N LYS A 110 17.78 -18.22 -14.11
CA LYS A 110 17.78 -18.19 -12.63
C LYS A 110 16.74 -17.21 -12.10
N PHE A 111 16.70 -16.00 -12.64
CA PHE A 111 15.71 -14.99 -12.27
C PHE A 111 14.27 -15.42 -12.59
N LYS A 112 14.04 -16.01 -13.76
CA LYS A 112 12.73 -16.56 -14.15
C LYS A 112 12.25 -17.64 -13.18
N LYS A 113 13.15 -18.56 -12.78
CA LYS A 113 12.85 -19.57 -11.76
C LYS A 113 12.43 -18.91 -10.44
N ILE A 114 13.17 -17.90 -9.96
CA ILE A 114 12.81 -17.15 -8.74
C ILE A 114 11.40 -16.56 -8.83
N ILE A 115 11.07 -15.87 -9.93
CA ILE A 115 9.74 -15.26 -10.12
C ILE A 115 8.63 -16.31 -10.05
N ILE A 116 8.79 -17.42 -10.78
CA ILE A 116 7.79 -18.49 -10.81
C ILE A 116 7.58 -19.07 -9.41
N TYR A 117 8.65 -19.37 -8.69
CA TYR A 117 8.57 -19.93 -7.35
C TYR A 117 7.94 -18.96 -6.33
N CYS A 118 8.29 -17.67 -6.38
CA CYS A 118 7.63 -16.66 -5.55
C CYS A 118 6.14 -16.53 -5.87
N GLY A 119 5.78 -16.59 -7.16
CA GLY A 119 4.38 -16.57 -7.60
C GLY A 119 3.60 -17.78 -7.12
N GLN A 120 4.19 -18.98 -7.22
CA GLN A 120 3.59 -20.21 -6.72
C GLN A 120 3.40 -20.17 -5.20
N TYR A 121 4.44 -19.76 -4.45
CA TYR A 121 4.36 -19.61 -3.00
C TYR A 121 3.23 -18.66 -2.58
N TYR A 122 3.07 -17.54 -3.28
CA TYR A 122 2.00 -16.60 -3.00
C TYR A 122 0.62 -17.20 -3.27
N ALA A 123 0.45 -17.93 -4.37
CA ALA A 123 -0.79 -18.62 -4.70
C ALA A 123 -1.15 -19.69 -3.65
N ASP A 124 -0.17 -20.51 -3.25
CA ASP A 124 -0.33 -21.54 -2.23
C ASP A 124 -0.72 -20.94 -0.87
N TYR A 125 -0.05 -19.85 -0.47
CA TYR A 125 -0.39 -19.10 0.74
C TYR A 125 -1.83 -18.57 0.71
N GLN A 126 -2.29 -18.00 -0.41
CA GLN A 126 -3.66 -17.50 -0.52
C GLN A 126 -4.69 -18.64 -0.43
N ASN A 127 -4.40 -19.77 -1.08
CA ASN A 127 -5.26 -20.96 -1.01
C ASN A 127 -5.36 -21.49 0.43
N GLU A 128 -4.23 -21.61 1.13
CA GLU A 128 -4.19 -22.06 2.52
C GLU A 128 -4.93 -21.08 3.44
N ASN A 129 -4.72 -19.77 3.28
CA ASN A 129 -5.42 -18.74 4.04
C ASN A 129 -6.94 -18.79 3.83
N GLN A 130 -7.40 -19.00 2.59
CA GLN A 130 -8.83 -19.16 2.30
C GLN A 130 -9.40 -20.40 2.98
N LYS A 131 -8.67 -21.53 2.96
CA LYS A 131 -9.05 -22.75 3.66
C LYS A 131 -9.14 -22.54 5.18
N CYS A 132 -8.17 -21.84 5.77
CA CYS A 132 -8.18 -21.49 7.18
C CYS A 132 -9.41 -20.65 7.54
N LYS A 133 -9.74 -19.61 6.75
CA LYS A 133 -10.95 -18.81 6.95
C LYS A 133 -12.23 -19.64 6.90
N GLN A 134 -12.34 -20.58 5.96
CA GLN A 134 -13.50 -21.48 5.88
C GLN A 134 -13.60 -22.40 7.12
N LEU A 135 -12.47 -22.93 7.58
CA LEU A 135 -12.43 -23.75 8.79
C LEU A 135 -12.81 -22.95 10.04
N GLU A 136 -12.33 -21.72 10.18
CA GLU A 136 -12.72 -20.84 11.27
C GLU A 136 -14.23 -20.56 11.30
N GLN A 137 -14.84 -20.29 10.14
CA GLN A 137 -16.29 -20.12 10.03
C GLN A 137 -17.04 -21.38 10.46
N LYS A 138 -16.58 -22.55 10.02
CA LYS A 138 -17.15 -23.85 10.39
C LYS A 138 -17.04 -24.12 11.90
N ILE A 139 -15.90 -23.79 12.51
CA ILE A 139 -15.68 -23.89 13.96
C ILE A 139 -16.65 -22.99 14.71
N ARG A 140 -16.78 -21.71 14.31
CA ARG A 140 -17.72 -20.77 14.94
C ARG A 140 -19.16 -21.26 14.84
N PHE A 141 -19.55 -21.81 13.69
CA PHE A 141 -20.88 -22.41 13.50
C PHE A 141 -21.13 -23.57 14.48
N TYR A 142 -20.20 -24.52 14.59
CA TYR A 142 -20.35 -25.65 15.52
C TYR A 142 -20.36 -25.21 16.98
N GLN A 143 -19.52 -24.25 17.36
CA GLN A 143 -19.54 -23.68 18.71
C GLN A 143 -20.90 -23.06 19.05
N ASN A 144 -21.51 -22.34 18.11
CA ASN A 144 -22.86 -21.79 18.31
C ASN A 144 -23.90 -22.90 18.45
N LYS A 145 -23.82 -23.97 17.64
CA LYS A 145 -24.72 -25.13 17.76
C LYS A 145 -24.57 -25.83 19.11
N LEU A 146 -23.35 -26.01 19.59
CA LEU A 146 -23.09 -26.58 20.92
C LEU A 146 -23.70 -25.72 22.03
N LYS A 147 -23.50 -24.40 21.99
CA LYS A 147 -24.11 -23.48 22.98
C LYS A 147 -25.65 -23.56 22.99
N ILE A 148 -26.28 -23.65 21.81
CA ILE A 148 -27.74 -23.83 21.72
C ILE A 148 -28.15 -25.17 22.34
N LEU A 149 -27.43 -26.24 22.02
CA LEU A 149 -27.73 -27.57 22.54
C LEU A 149 -27.55 -27.64 24.06
N GLU A 150 -26.49 -27.04 24.60
CA GLU A 150 -26.26 -26.90 26.05
C GLU A 150 -27.40 -26.13 26.73
N SER A 151 -27.84 -25.02 26.14
CA SER A 151 -28.98 -24.25 26.64
C SER A 151 -30.25 -25.09 26.64
N ASN A 152 -30.54 -25.80 25.56
CA ASN A 152 -31.72 -26.66 25.45
C ASN A 152 -31.67 -27.81 26.46
N LEU A 153 -30.51 -28.46 26.63
CA LEU A 153 -30.32 -29.51 27.63
C LEU A 153 -30.53 -28.99 29.05
N LYS A 154 -30.09 -27.77 29.35
CA LYS A 154 -30.33 -27.13 30.64
C LYS A 154 -31.83 -26.92 30.89
N ILE A 155 -32.57 -26.43 29.90
CA ILE A 155 -34.03 -26.26 29.97
C ILE A 155 -34.71 -27.60 30.25
N VAL A 156 -34.42 -28.63 29.46
CA VAL A 156 -34.99 -29.98 29.64
C VAL A 156 -34.65 -30.54 31.03
N THR A 157 -33.43 -30.31 31.51
CA THR A 157 -33.00 -30.75 32.83
C THR A 157 -33.81 -30.07 33.94
N ASP A 158 -34.06 -28.77 33.82
CA ASP A 158 -34.83 -28.01 34.80
C ASP A 158 -36.33 -28.37 34.77
N GLU A 159 -36.91 -28.60 33.59
CA GLU A 159 -38.26 -29.14 33.43
C GLU A 159 -38.39 -30.51 34.10
N LEU A 160 -37.42 -31.40 33.88
CA LEU A 160 -37.42 -32.74 34.46
C LEU A 160 -37.28 -32.72 35.99
N LYS A 161 -36.48 -31.79 36.54
CA LYS A 161 -36.41 -31.54 38.00
C LYS A 161 -37.76 -31.06 38.53
N ASN A 162 -38.43 -30.14 37.83
CA ASN A 162 -39.75 -29.65 38.21
C ASN A 162 -40.80 -30.77 38.21
N ILE A 163 -40.84 -31.59 37.16
CA ILE A 163 -41.74 -32.75 37.08
C ILE A 163 -41.46 -33.75 38.21
N ARG A 164 -40.19 -34.06 38.50
CA ARG A 164 -39.81 -34.93 39.64
C ARG A 164 -40.31 -34.36 40.96
N TYR A 165 -40.15 -33.06 41.18
CA TYR A 165 -40.64 -32.39 42.39
C TYR A 165 -42.18 -32.46 42.49
N GLN A 166 -42.90 -32.15 41.41
CA GLN A 166 -44.36 -32.25 41.36
C GLN A 166 -44.84 -33.68 41.64
N ASN A 167 -44.20 -34.68 41.06
CA ASN A 167 -44.51 -36.09 41.30
C ASN A 167 -44.27 -36.49 42.77
N MET A 168 -43.18 -36.03 43.39
CA MET A 168 -42.95 -36.26 44.83
C MET A 168 -44.02 -35.58 45.69
N LYS A 169 -44.40 -34.33 45.36
CA LYS A 169 -45.46 -33.60 46.06
C LYS A 169 -46.81 -34.33 45.96
N LEU A 170 -47.18 -34.80 44.78
CA LEU A 170 -48.39 -35.59 44.54
C LEU A 170 -48.38 -36.91 45.30
N LYS A 171 -47.25 -37.64 45.33
CA LYS A 171 -47.10 -38.87 46.13
C LYS A 171 -47.29 -38.62 47.62
N ARG A 172 -46.75 -37.52 48.15
CA ARG A 172 -46.97 -37.11 49.55
C ARG A 172 -48.44 -36.80 49.82
N GLN A 173 -49.10 -36.05 48.95
CA GLN A 173 -50.53 -35.74 49.08
C GLN A 173 -51.43 -36.99 49.03
N LYS A 174 -51.12 -37.97 48.17
CA LYS A 174 -51.82 -39.27 48.15
C LYS A 174 -51.66 -40.02 49.48
N LYS A 175 -50.45 -40.11 50.03
CA LYS A 175 -50.20 -40.72 51.34
C LYS A 175 -50.97 -40.04 52.48
N TYR A 176 -51.04 -38.71 52.49
CA TYR A 176 -51.84 -37.97 53.49
C TYR A 176 -53.34 -38.25 53.36
N LYS A 177 -53.88 -38.31 52.14
CA LYS A 177 -55.29 -38.68 51.91
C LYS A 177 -55.59 -40.11 52.33
N GLU A 178 -54.68 -41.04 52.07
CA GLU A 178 -54.80 -42.44 52.52
C GLU A 178 -54.73 -42.53 54.06
N GLN A 179 -53.81 -41.83 54.71
CA GLN A 179 -53.71 -41.80 56.18
C GLN A 179 -54.93 -41.16 56.87
N ILE A 180 -55.53 -40.12 56.27
CA ILE A 180 -56.76 -39.51 56.79
C ILE A 180 -57.96 -40.47 56.65
N CYS A 181 -58.03 -41.29 55.59
CA CYS A 181 -59.06 -42.34 55.47
C CYS A 181 -58.86 -43.52 56.45
N PHE A 182 -57.65 -43.73 56.96
CA PHE A 182 -57.40 -44.77 57.97
C PHE A 182 -57.77 -44.35 59.40
N LEU A 183 -57.83 -43.04 59.69
CA LEU A 183 -58.21 -42.50 61.01
C LEU A 183 -59.72 -42.29 61.19
N SER A 184 -60.54 -42.46 60.13
CA SER A 184 -62.00 -42.31 60.20
C SER A 184 -62.76 -43.58 60.63
N ASN A 185 -62.06 -44.65 61.04
CA ASN A 185 -62.68 -45.94 61.41
C ASN A 185 -62.73 -46.19 62.94
N ILE A 186 -62.77 -45.15 63.77
CA ILE A 186 -63.11 -45.30 65.19
C ILE A 186 -64.61 -45.01 65.36
N PRO A 187 -65.43 -45.97 65.83
CA PRO A 187 -66.85 -45.75 66.05
C PRO A 187 -67.01 -44.89 67.31
N ILE A 188 -67.32 -43.61 67.13
CA ILE A 188 -67.77 -42.76 68.23
C ILE A 188 -69.29 -42.90 68.32
N THR A 189 -69.73 -43.55 69.38
CA THR A 189 -71.12 -43.61 69.86
C THR A 189 -71.74 -42.21 69.88
N TYR A 190 -72.92 -42.12 69.27
CA TYR A 190 -73.76 -40.93 69.22
C TYR A 190 -74.03 -40.35 70.62
N SER A 191 -73.72 -39.07 70.79
CA SER A 191 -74.38 -38.19 71.75
C SER A 191 -74.83 -36.97 70.97
N GLN A 192 -76.15 -36.84 70.77
CA GLN A 192 -76.79 -35.67 70.19
C GLN A 192 -76.77 -34.51 71.18
N SER A 193 -76.32 -33.33 70.73
CA SER A 193 -76.97 -32.00 70.94
C SER A 193 -75.95 -30.87 70.64
N PRO A 194 -76.39 -29.61 70.45
CA PRO A 194 -76.66 -29.03 69.14
C PRO A 194 -75.65 -27.96 68.70
N ILE A 195 -75.58 -27.78 67.39
CA ILE A 195 -75.18 -26.60 66.61
C ILE A 195 -74.69 -25.39 67.44
N GLN A 196 -73.38 -25.12 67.36
CA GLN A 196 -72.89 -23.75 67.28
C GLN A 196 -72.04 -23.62 66.01
N GLU A 197 -72.68 -23.15 64.95
CA GLU A 197 -72.01 -22.46 63.86
C GLU A 197 -71.27 -21.24 64.42
N LYS A 198 -69.95 -21.33 64.53
CA LYS A 198 -69.09 -20.15 64.65
C LYS A 198 -67.98 -20.23 63.63
N LEU A 199 -68.16 -19.39 62.61
CA LEU A 199 -67.16 -18.59 61.93
C LEU A 199 -65.80 -19.25 61.68
N TYR A 200 -65.53 -19.61 60.42
CA TYR A 200 -64.45 -18.95 59.68
C TYR A 200 -64.93 -18.69 58.25
N ASN A 201 -65.57 -17.54 58.12
CA ASN A 201 -65.86 -16.91 56.86
C ASN A 201 -64.56 -16.36 56.25
N THR A 202 -64.39 -16.67 54.96
CA THR A 202 -63.95 -15.71 53.93
C THR A 202 -62.53 -15.16 54.01
N THR A 203 -61.62 -15.76 53.23
CA THR A 203 -60.67 -14.97 52.42
C THR A 203 -60.21 -15.75 51.19
N SER A 204 -61.17 -16.12 50.34
CA SER A 204 -60.93 -16.04 48.89
C SER A 204 -61.40 -14.66 48.46
N GLN A 205 -60.61 -13.99 47.61
CA GLN A 205 -60.88 -12.68 47.01
C GLN A 205 -60.75 -11.46 47.94
N LYS A 206 -59.54 -10.92 48.04
CA LYS A 206 -59.27 -9.50 47.75
C LYS A 206 -57.77 -9.27 47.57
N ASN A 207 -57.44 -8.72 46.40
CA ASN A 207 -56.18 -8.06 46.03
C ASN A 207 -54.99 -9.03 45.81
N ILE A 208 -54.69 -9.56 44.62
CA ILE A 208 -54.57 -8.90 43.30
C ILE A 208 -54.23 -7.42 43.44
N GLN A 209 -53.13 -7.11 44.10
CA GLN A 209 -52.37 -5.86 43.95
C GLN A 209 -51.21 -5.91 44.94
N THR A 210 -50.13 -6.57 44.55
CA THR A 210 -48.81 -6.21 45.06
C THR A 210 -47.78 -6.74 44.07
N ILE A 211 -47.31 -5.79 43.27
CA ILE A 211 -46.00 -5.81 42.62
C ILE A 211 -45.91 -6.85 41.48
N HIS A 212 -46.80 -6.66 40.50
CA HIS A 212 -46.29 -6.39 39.16
C HIS A 212 -45.37 -5.18 39.27
N GLU A 213 -44.12 -5.39 39.70
CA GLU A 213 -43.04 -4.57 39.19
C GLU A 213 -43.03 -4.89 37.72
N SER A 214 -43.67 -3.98 36.99
CA SER A 214 -43.47 -3.72 35.60
C SER A 214 -42.06 -4.18 35.22
N ARG A 215 -41.98 -5.36 34.59
CA ARG A 215 -41.45 -5.41 33.24
C ARG A 215 -42.01 -4.18 32.56
N LYS A 216 -41.30 -3.05 32.67
CA LYS A 216 -41.22 -2.11 31.57
C LYS A 216 -40.93 -3.05 30.43
N GLU A 217 -41.95 -3.25 29.60
CA GLU A 217 -41.79 -3.69 28.24
C GLU A 217 -40.48 -3.06 27.83
N SER A 218 -39.44 -3.87 27.68
CA SER A 218 -38.31 -3.46 26.89
C SER A 218 -38.98 -3.19 25.56
N LYS A 219 -39.34 -1.92 25.33
CA LYS A 219 -39.79 -1.36 24.05
C LYS A 219 -39.07 -2.22 23.05
N TYR A 220 -39.82 -3.02 22.30
CA TYR A 220 -39.32 -3.89 21.25
C TYR A 220 -38.03 -3.24 20.78
N LYS A 221 -36.88 -3.84 21.14
CA LYS A 221 -35.60 -3.35 20.64
C LYS A 221 -35.75 -3.64 19.17
N GLN A 222 -36.32 -2.66 18.48
CA GLN A 222 -36.51 -2.62 17.07
C GLN A 222 -35.13 -3.00 16.58
N PHE A 223 -35.04 -4.12 15.87
CA PHE A 223 -33.78 -4.56 15.30
C PHE A 223 -33.32 -3.40 14.41
N ASP A 224 -32.51 -2.52 14.99
CA ASP A 224 -32.10 -1.29 14.35
C ASP A 224 -30.97 -1.65 13.41
N LEU A 225 -31.41 -2.18 12.27
CA LEU A 225 -30.57 -2.53 11.15
C LEU A 225 -30.05 -1.27 10.46
N SER A 226 -30.34 -0.05 10.93
CA SER A 226 -29.84 1.18 10.30
C SER A 226 -28.32 1.17 10.20
N SER A 227 -27.62 0.67 11.22
CA SER A 227 -26.15 0.49 11.17
C SER A 227 -25.73 -0.56 10.13
N HIS A 228 -26.48 -1.65 9.99
CA HIS A 228 -26.22 -2.70 8.99
C HIS A 228 -26.52 -2.21 7.56
N PHE A 229 -27.62 -1.50 7.36
CA PHE A 229 -27.98 -0.90 6.06
C PHE A 229 -27.04 0.24 5.68
N LEU A 230 -26.56 1.04 6.64
CA LEU A 230 -25.53 2.04 6.39
C LEU A 230 -24.22 1.38 5.94
N LEU A 231 -23.81 0.29 6.61
CA LEU A 231 -22.65 -0.49 6.22
C LEU A 231 -22.80 -1.08 4.81
N VAL A 232 -23.95 -1.71 4.52
CA VAL A 232 -24.24 -2.28 3.19
C VAL A 232 -24.24 -1.19 2.13
N LYS A 233 -24.84 -0.02 2.41
CA LYS A 233 -24.83 1.13 1.50
C LYS A 233 -23.42 1.63 1.22
N ASN A 234 -22.59 1.77 2.25
CA ASN A 234 -21.20 2.20 2.09
C ASN A 234 -20.38 1.17 1.29
N LEU A 235 -20.60 -0.12 1.53
CA LEU A 235 -19.94 -1.18 0.76
C LEU A 235 -20.36 -1.19 -0.71
N LEU A 236 -21.62 -0.90 -1.01
CA LEU A 236 -22.10 -0.78 -2.40
C LEU A 236 -21.48 0.45 -3.09
N ILE A 237 -21.38 1.58 -2.40
CA ILE A 237 -20.70 2.79 -2.89
C ILE A 237 -19.20 2.53 -3.12
N ASP A 238 -18.54 1.83 -2.20
CA ASP A 238 -17.14 1.46 -2.34
C ASP A 238 -16.92 0.51 -3.54
N GLN A 239 -17.85 -0.41 -3.79
CA GLN A 239 -17.82 -1.29 -4.96
C GLN A 239 -18.00 -0.52 -6.28
N GLU A 240 -18.91 0.46 -6.33
CA GLU A 240 -19.06 1.36 -7.49
C GLU A 240 -17.80 2.18 -7.75
N SER A 241 -17.23 2.79 -6.69
CA SER A 241 -15.98 3.54 -6.78
C SER A 241 -14.81 2.67 -7.26
N MET A 242 -14.72 1.43 -6.77
CA MET A 242 -13.71 0.48 -7.22
C MET A 242 -13.87 0.12 -8.71
N LEU A 243 -15.11 -0.05 -9.18
CA LEU A 243 -15.39 -0.31 -10.60
C LEU A 243 -15.05 0.90 -11.48
N GLU A 244 -15.34 2.12 -11.03
CA GLU A 244 -14.93 3.34 -11.74
C GLU A 244 -13.40 3.44 -11.82
N ASN A 245 -12.69 3.19 -10.72
CA ASN A 245 -11.22 3.20 -10.70
C ASN A 245 -10.62 2.14 -11.63
N LEU A 246 -11.20 0.93 -11.68
CA LEU A 246 -10.75 -0.12 -12.59
C LEU A 246 -11.03 0.23 -14.05
N ASN A 247 -12.18 0.83 -14.35
CA ASN A 247 -12.50 1.30 -15.68
C ASN A 247 -11.59 2.46 -16.12
N GLN A 248 -11.22 3.36 -15.20
CA GLN A 248 -10.26 4.42 -15.46
C GLN A 248 -8.87 3.85 -15.71
N LEU A 249 -8.41 2.92 -14.88
CA LEU A 249 -7.12 2.23 -15.07
C LEU A 249 -7.05 1.49 -16.41
N SER A 250 -8.15 0.84 -16.80
CA SER A 250 -8.30 0.16 -18.10
C SER A 250 -8.22 1.14 -19.27
N LYS A 251 -8.90 2.30 -19.17
CA LYS A 251 -8.80 3.36 -20.18
C LYS A 251 -7.39 3.94 -20.27
N ASP A 252 -6.74 4.18 -19.13
CA ASP A 252 -5.39 4.74 -19.07
C ASP A 252 -4.39 3.75 -19.69
N LEU A 253 -4.51 2.45 -19.42
CA LEU A 253 -3.67 1.41 -20.03
C LEU A 253 -3.86 1.31 -21.55
N ASN A 254 -5.10 1.40 -22.03
CA ASN A 254 -5.39 1.41 -23.47
C ASN A 254 -4.94 2.70 -24.18
N TYR A 255 -4.67 3.78 -23.44
CA TYR A 255 -4.13 5.02 -23.99
C TYR A 255 -2.62 4.97 -24.25
N PHE A 256 -1.91 4.00 -23.63
CA PHE A 256 -0.47 3.78 -23.82
C PHE A 256 -0.13 2.78 -24.95
N GLU A 257 -1.13 2.21 -25.63
CA GLU A 257 -0.95 1.32 -26.80
C GLU A 257 -1.13 2.02 -28.17
N LEU A 258 -1.13 3.36 -28.22
CA LEU A 258 -1.08 4.19 -29.43
C LEU A 258 0.20 5.04 -29.46
#